data_AF-A0A526PNG7-F1
#
_entry.id   AF-A0A526PNG7-F1
#
_cell.length_a   1.000
_cell.length_b   1.000
_cell.length_c   1.000
_cell.angle_alpha   90.00
_cell.angle_beta   90.00
_cell.angle_gamma   90.00
#
_symmetry.space_group_name_H-M   'P 1'
#
loop_
_entity.id
_entity.type
_entity.pdbx_description
1 polymer ?
#
loop_
_entity_poly.entity_id
_entity_poly.type
_entity_poly.pdbx_seq_one_letter_code
_entity_poly.pdbx_strand_id
1 'polypeptide(L)' 'AWLEVVLDEGRNRQIRRLLAAFDVEVLRLIRVAVGLLQLGELAKGKARHLTVEELTMLEGDSV' A
#
# COMPACT_ATOMS: atom_id res chain seq x y z
N ALA A 1 -8.31 -8.63 14.32
CA ALA A 1 -8.19 -9.30 13.01
C ALA A 1 -7.42 -8.39 12.05
N TRP A 2 -6.97 -8.92 10.91
CA TRP A 2 -6.37 -8.12 9.83
C TRP A 2 -7.39 -7.91 8.72
N LEU A 3 -7.32 -6.76 8.05
CA LEU A 3 -8.15 -6.39 6.91
C LEU A 3 -7.25 -5.95 5.77
N GLU A 4 -7.45 -6.51 4.59
CA GLU A 4 -6.83 -6.06 3.35
C GLU A 4 -7.74 -5.05 2.66
N VAL A 5 -7.17 -3.92 2.21
CA VAL A 5 -7.90 -2.84 1.57
C VAL A 5 -7.08 -2.33 0.39
N VAL A 6 -7.71 -2.27 -0.79
CA VAL A 6 -7.15 -1.66 -2.01
C VAL A 6 -7.86 -0.33 -2.24
N LEU A 7 -7.10 0.70 -2.59
CA LEU A 7 -7.62 2.05 -2.90
C LEU A 7 -6.91 2.59 -4.13
N ASP A 8 -7.67 3.18 -5.04
CA ASP A 8 -7.14 3.91 -6.21
C ASP A 8 -6.83 5.38 -5.86
N GLU A 9 -7.38 5.89 -4.75
CA GLU A 9 -7.09 7.23 -4.23
C GLU A 9 -6.33 7.21 -2.89
N GLY A 10 -5.58 8.28 -2.63
CA GLY A 10 -4.71 8.42 -1.45
C GLY A 10 -5.08 9.58 -0.54
N ARG A 11 -6.36 9.76 -0.17
CA ARG A 11 -6.76 10.92 0.65
C ARG A 11 -6.17 10.83 2.05
N ASN A 12 -5.88 11.98 2.66
CA ASN A 12 -5.25 12.06 3.99
C ASN A 12 -6.01 11.20 5.02
N ARG A 13 -5.33 10.20 5.61
CA ARG A 13 -5.88 9.26 6.61
C ARG A 13 -7.19 8.57 6.19
N GLN A 14 -7.42 8.34 4.90
CA GLN A 14 -8.67 7.79 4.36
C GLN A 14 -9.14 6.51 5.06
N ILE A 15 -8.30 5.47 5.12
CA ILE A 15 -8.64 4.19 5.78
C ILE A 15 -8.99 4.38 7.26
N ARG A 16 -8.21 5.22 7.96
CA ARG A 16 -8.44 5.48 9.39
C ARG A 16 -9.76 6.23 9.63
N ARG A 17 -10.09 7.19 8.76
CA ARG A 17 -11.35 7.94 8.83
C ARG A 17 -12.55 7.06 8.47
N LEU A 18 -12.41 6.21 7.46
CA LEU A 18 -13.45 5.28 7.04
C LEU A 18 -13.79 4.29 8.16
N LEU A 19 -12.79 3.63 8.76
CA LEU A 19 -13.03 2.65 9.81
C LEU A 19 -13.53 3.28 11.13
N ALA A 20 -13.06 4.48 11.47
CA ALA A 20 -13.56 5.20 12.64
C ALA A 20 -15.06 5.54 12.54
N ALA A 21 -15.60 5.72 11.33
CA ALA A 21 -17.04 5.95 11.13
C ALA A 21 -17.91 4.73 11.49
N PHE A 22 -17.30 3.56 11.64
CA PHE A 22 -17.93 2.32 12.09
C PHE A 22 -17.47 1.92 13.50
N ASP A 23 -16.93 2.86 14.29
CA ASP A 23 -16.37 2.61 15.62
C ASP A 23 -15.24 1.57 15.66
N VAL A 24 -14.49 1.42 14.55
CA VAL A 24 -13.35 0.51 14.44
C VAL A 24 -12.03 1.28 14.51
N GLU A 25 -11.23 1.00 15.55
CA GLU A 25 -9.91 1.60 15.72
C GLU A 25 -8.82 0.87 14.90
N VAL A 26 -8.00 1.64 14.18
CA VAL A 26 -6.85 1.12 13.42
C VAL A 26 -5.58 1.17 14.25
N LEU A 27 -5.23 0.05 14.89
CA LEU A 27 -4.00 -0.08 15.69
C LEU A 27 -2.73 -0.13 14.83
N ARG A 28 -2.80 -0.80 13.67
CA ARG A 28 -1.66 -0.96 12.75
C ARG A 28 -2.15 -0.84 11.31
N LEU A 29 -1.45 -0.01 10.53
CA LEU A 29 -1.70 0.17 9.10
C LEU A 29 -0.38 0.07 8.37
N ILE A 30 -0.28 -0.89 7.45
CA ILE A 30 0.91 -1.12 6.63
C ILE A 30 0.46 -1.13 5.18
N ARG A 31 1.13 -0.34 4.34
CA ARG A 31 0.95 -0.43 2.89
C ARG A 31 1.86 -1.55 2.39
N VAL A 32 1.24 -2.64 1.94
CA VAL A 32 1.94 -3.85 1.48
C VAL A 32 2.21 -3.86 -0.03
N ALA A 33 1.53 -3.01 -0.80
CA ALA A 33 1.72 -2.87 -2.24
C ALA A 33 1.40 -1.45 -2.72
N VAL A 34 1.91 -1.10 -3.91
CA VAL A 34 1.54 0.09 -4.69
C VAL A 34 1.34 -0.37 -6.13
N GLY A 35 0.09 -0.36 -6.61
CA GLY A 35 -0.26 -1.03 -7.87
C GLY A 35 0.18 -2.49 -7.82
N LEU A 36 0.90 -2.93 -8.86
CA LEU A 36 1.45 -4.27 -8.95
C LEU A 36 2.73 -4.49 -8.10
N LEU A 37 3.37 -3.42 -7.61
CA LEU A 37 4.61 -3.51 -6.85
C LEU A 37 4.36 -3.94 -5.40
N GLN A 38 4.91 -5.09 -5.01
CA GLN A 38 4.77 -5.66 -3.67
C GLN A 38 5.93 -5.25 -2.75
N LEU A 39 5.64 -5.09 -1.45
CA LEU A 39 6.65 -4.85 -0.41
C LEU A 39 7.58 -6.06 -0.21
N GLY A 40 7.02 -7.27 -0.30
CA GLY A 40 7.73 -8.53 -0.12
C GLY A 40 8.51 -8.59 1.19
N GLU A 41 9.75 -9.04 1.11
CA GLU A 41 10.65 -9.25 2.26
C GLU A 41 11.47 -7.99 2.64
N LEU A 42 11.11 -6.80 2.15
CA LEU A 42 11.85 -5.58 2.44
C LEU A 42 11.71 -5.20 3.92
N ALA A 43 12.83 -5.27 4.65
CA ALA A 43 12.86 -4.91 6.06
C ALA A 43 12.51 -3.44 6.30
N LYS A 44 11.87 -3.18 7.46
CA LYS A 44 11.48 -1.82 7.88
C LYS A 44 12.67 -0.85 7.82
N GLY A 45 12.48 0.28 7.17
CA GLY A 45 13.49 1.33 7.05
C GLY A 45 14.61 1.05 6.05
N LYS A 46 14.54 -0.06 5.31
CA LYS A 46 15.43 -0.34 4.18
C LYS A 46 14.80 0.11 2.87
N ALA A 47 15.68 0.33 1.89
CA ALA A 47 15.31 0.60 0.51
C ALA A 47 16.17 -0.29 -0.39
N ARG A 48 15.65 -0.59 -1.57
CA ARG A 48 16.37 -1.27 -2.65
C ARG A 48 16.03 -0.60 -3.97
N HIS A 49 16.85 -0.82 -4.97
CA HIS A 49 16.48 -0.49 -6.34
C HIS A 49 15.38 -1.42 -6.85
N LEU A 50 14.54 -0.88 -7.72
CA LEU A 50 13.58 -1.67 -8.48
C LEU A 50 14.33 -2.56 -9.46
N THR A 51 13.80 -3.76 -9.70
CA THR A 51 14.31 -4.61 -10.78
C THR A 51 13.83 -4.08 -12.14
N VAL A 52 14.41 -4.59 -13.22
CA VAL A 52 14.00 -4.21 -14.58
C VAL A 52 12.53 -4.61 -14.81
N GLU A 53 12.12 -5.78 -14.32
CA GLU A 53 10.75 -6.27 -14.44
C GLU A 53 9.76 -5.36 -13.72
N GLU A 54 10.09 -4.91 -12.50
CA GLU A 54 9.26 -3.99 -11.73
C GLU A 54 9.16 -2.61 -12.38
N LEU A 55 10.25 -2.12 -12.99
CA LEU A 55 10.24 -0.87 -13.75
C LEU A 55 9.30 -0.96 -14.95
N THR A 56 9.43 -2.02 -15.76
CA THR A 56 8.56 -2.22 -16.93
C THR A 56 7.09 -2.36 -16.54
N MET A 57 6.79 -2.99 -15.41
CA MET A 57 5.41 -3.07 -14.89
C MET A 57 4.84 -1.69 -14.55
N LEU A 58 5.62 -0.82 -13.90
CA LEU A 58 5.17 0.52 -13.52
C LEU A 58 5.03 1.47 -14.72
N GLU A 59 5.85 1.29 -15.76
CA GLU A 59 5.70 2.03 -17.02
C GLU A 59 4.37 1.68 -17.71
N GLY A 60 3.94 0.41 -17.65
CA GLY A 60 2.67 -0.04 -18.22
C GLY A 60 1.42 0.43 -17.45
N ASP A 61 1.54 0.68 -16.14
CA ASP A 61 0.46 1.18 -15.27
C ASP A 61 0.23 2.70 -15.39
N SER A 62 1.09 3.43 -16.12
CA SER A 62 1.01 4.90 -16.27
C SER A 62 -0.01 5.37 -17.32
N VAL A 63 -1.03 4.55 -17.63
CA VAL A 63 -2.07 4.82 -18.65
C VAL A 63 -3.43 5.06 -18.02
#